data_AF-A0A961MES5-F1
#
_entry.id   AF-A0A961MES5-F1
#
_cell.length_a   1.000
_cell.length_b   1.000
_cell.length_c   1.000
_cell.angle_alpha   90.00
_cell.angle_beta   90.00
_cell.angle_gamma   90.00
#
_symmetry.space_group_name_H-M   'P 1'
#
loop_
_entity.id
_entity.type
_entity.pdbx_description
1 polymer ?
#
loop_
_entity_poly.entity_id
_entity_poly.type
_entity_poly.pdbx_seq_one_letter_code
_entity_poly.pdbx_strand_id
1 'polypeptide(L)'
;MRQTLTQLYDARVHDGAIRPDAAQRAVLPALEERRAILETPIRKGLLGGLFKKAPEGPKGLYLWGGVGRGKSMLMDIFVATLTVPSRRVHFHAFMQEIHAGMHAARTRGA
;
A
#
# COMPACT_ATOMS: atom_id res chain seq x y z
N MET A 1 16.76 -12.70 7.67
CA MET A 1 16.29 -11.37 7.21
C MET A 1 15.17 -11.57 6.20
N ARG A 2 14.10 -10.77 6.28
CA ARG A 2 12.98 -10.86 5.33
C ARG A 2 13.41 -10.32 3.97
N GLN A 3 13.02 -10.99 2.88
CA GLN A 3 13.35 -10.52 1.54
C GLN A 3 12.75 -9.14 1.25
N THR A 4 13.49 -8.31 0.51
CA THR A 4 13.01 -7.03 -0.01
C THR A 4 12.10 -7.25 -1.23
N LEU A 5 11.31 -6.25 -1.58
CA LEU A 5 10.50 -6.26 -2.80
C LEU A 5 11.36 -6.47 -4.06
N THR A 6 12.55 -5.86 -4.10
CA THR A 6 13.51 -6.06 -5.20
C THR A 6 13.95 -7.51 -5.29
N GLN A 7 14.29 -8.16 -4.17
CA GLN A 7 14.66 -9.58 -4.16
C GLN A 7 13.50 -10.49 -4.60
N LEU A 8 12.29 -10.21 -4.13
CA LEU A 8 11.08 -10.97 -4.50
C LEU A 8 10.71 -10.82 -5.98
N TYR A 9 10.96 -9.64 -6.55
CA TYR A 9 10.77 -9.38 -7.97
C TYR A 9 11.86 -10.08 -8.80
N ASP A 10 13.13 -9.88 -8.45
CA ASP A 10 14.27 -10.45 -9.16
C ASP A 10 14.21 -11.99 -9.12
N ALA A 11 13.73 -12.61 -8.03
CA ALA A 11 13.48 -14.06 -7.95
C ALA A 11 12.38 -14.52 -8.93
N ARG A 12 11.25 -13.80 -9.00
CA ARG A 12 10.18 -14.13 -9.96
C ARG A 12 10.59 -13.90 -11.41
N VAL A 13 11.50 -12.96 -11.67
CA VAL A 13 12.13 -12.79 -12.99
C VAL A 13 13.02 -13.99 -13.30
N HIS A 14 13.85 -14.40 -12.34
CA HIS A 14 14.73 -15.56 -12.49
C HIS A 14 13.94 -16.85 -12.79
N ASP A 15 12.83 -17.06 -12.08
CA ASP A 15 11.95 -18.23 -12.24
C ASP A 15 11.06 -18.14 -13.50
N GLY A 16 11.15 -17.06 -14.28
CA GLY A 16 10.35 -16.86 -15.50
C GLY A 16 8.89 -16.46 -15.28
N ALA A 17 8.45 -16.27 -14.04
CA ALA A 17 7.09 -15.86 -13.71
C ALA A 17 6.81 -14.38 -14.07
N ILE A 18 7.84 -13.54 -14.15
CA ILE A 18 7.75 -12.14 -14.54
C ILE A 18 8.74 -11.86 -15.67
N ARG A 19 8.26 -11.22 -16.74
CA ARG A 19 9.14 -10.65 -17.75
C ARG A 19 9.83 -9.41 -17.17
N PRO A 20 11.17 -9.28 -17.24
CA PRO A 20 11.87 -8.13 -16.69
C PRO A 20 11.45 -6.83 -17.38
N ASP A 21 11.08 -5.83 -16.57
CA ASP A 21 10.79 -4.45 -16.97
C ASP A 21 11.54 -3.46 -16.06
N ALA A 22 12.31 -2.55 -16.66
CA ALA A 22 13.12 -1.58 -15.95
C ALA A 22 12.26 -0.57 -15.15
N ALA A 23 11.09 -0.17 -15.67
CA ALA A 23 10.19 0.75 -14.99
C ALA A 23 9.53 0.08 -13.78
N GLN A 24 9.20 -1.22 -13.88
CA GLN A 24 8.75 -2.00 -12.72
C GLN A 24 9.82 -2.07 -11.65
N ARG A 25 11.07 -2.37 -12.03
CA ARG A 25 12.19 -2.46 -11.10
C ARG A 25 12.50 -1.12 -10.41
N ALA A 26 12.37 0.00 -11.14
CA ALA A 26 12.64 1.34 -10.63
C ALA A 26 11.71 1.78 -9.49
N VAL A 27 10.48 1.23 -9.39
CA VAL A 27 9.54 1.60 -8.31
C VAL A 27 9.70 0.77 -7.04
N LEU A 28 10.41 -0.36 -7.08
CA LEU A 28 10.54 -1.27 -5.95
C LEU A 28 11.20 -0.63 -4.71
N PRO A 29 12.26 0.20 -4.85
CA PRO A 29 12.85 0.89 -3.69
C PRO A 29 11.86 1.82 -2.98
N ALA A 30 11.03 2.56 -3.75
CA ALA A 30 10.02 3.44 -3.17
C ALA A 30 8.93 2.66 -2.42
N LEU A 31 8.53 1.50 -2.93
CA LEU A 31 7.59 0.61 -2.23
C LEU A 31 8.21 0.02 -0.95
N GLU A 32 9.49 -0.37 -0.98
CA GLU A 32 10.21 -0.86 0.20
C GLU A 32 10.30 0.22 1.29
N GLU A 33 10.58 1.47 0.92
CA GLU A 33 10.56 2.61 1.85
C GLU A 33 9.18 2.74 2.53
N ARG A 34 8.09 2.63 1.77
CA ARG A 34 6.72 2.71 2.34
C ARG A 34 6.42 1.53 3.26
N ARG A 35 6.84 0.32 2.90
CA ARG A 35 6.73 -0.87 3.77
C ARG A 35 7.40 -0.62 5.11
N ALA A 36 8.64 -0.14 5.11
CA ALA A 36 9.38 0.15 6.34
C ALA A 36 8.68 1.21 7.21
N ILE A 37 8.15 2.27 6.59
CA ILE A 37 7.44 3.33 7.32
C ILE A 37 6.13 2.81 7.91
N LEU A 38 5.34 2.05 7.13
CA LEU A 38 4.06 1.51 7.58
C LEU A 38 4.20 0.50 8.71
N GLU A 39 5.28 -0.28 8.73
CA GLU A 39 5.53 -1.30 9.74
C GLU A 39 6.24 -0.75 10.98
N THR A 40 6.68 0.51 10.96
CA THR A 40 7.26 1.15 12.13
C THR A 40 6.17 1.41 13.18
N PRO A 41 6.23 0.79 14.37
CA PRO A 41 5.19 0.97 15.38
C PRO A 41 5.19 2.41 15.89
N ILE A 42 4.02 3.05 15.86
CA ILE A 42 3.82 4.37 16.45
C ILE A 42 3.97 4.23 17.97
N ARG A 43 5.10 4.70 18.51
CA ARG A 43 5.31 4.76 19.97
C ARG A 43 4.32 5.77 20.55
N LYS A 44 3.21 5.29 21.11
CA LYS A 44 2.35 6.10 21.98
C LYS A 44 3.13 6.36 23.27
N GLY A 45 3.66 7.57 23.44
CA GLY A 45 4.31 7.96 24.69
C GLY A 45 3.32 7.88 25.84
N LEU A 46 3.69 7.18 26.92
CA LEU A 46 2.87 7.00 28.12
C LEU A 46 2.61 8.31 28.89
N LEU A 47 3.29 9.40 28.53
CA LEU A 47 3.16 10.73 29.12
C LEU A 47 3.31 11.76 28.00
N GLY A 48 2.19 12.23 27.42
CA GLY A 48 2.28 12.99 26.18
C GLY A 48 1.00 13.62 25.66
N GLY A 49 0.30 14.38 26.51
CA GLY A 49 -0.41 15.60 26.10
C GLY A 49 -1.81 15.43 25.49
N LEU A 50 -2.82 15.84 26.26
CA LEU A 50 -4.23 16.03 25.88
C LEU A 50 -4.45 17.05 24.73
N PHE A 51 -3.38 17.52 24.07
CA PHE A 51 -3.41 18.58 23.04
C PHE A 51 -2.39 18.36 21.90
N LYS A 52 -1.69 17.22 21.84
CA LYS A 52 -0.70 17.00 20.78
C LYS A 52 -1.39 16.45 19.52
N LYS A 53 -1.41 17.24 18.44
CA LYS A 53 -1.89 16.81 17.12
C LYS A 53 -1.19 15.52 16.72
N ALA A 54 -1.96 14.50 16.34
CA ALA A 54 -1.39 13.25 15.86
C ALA A 54 -0.42 13.54 14.69
N PRO A 55 0.76 12.90 14.64
CA PRO A 55 1.68 13.08 13.53
C PRO A 55 0.96 12.78 12.21
N GLU A 56 1.22 13.59 11.19
CA GLU A 56 0.67 13.35 9.86
C GLU A 56 1.18 12.01 9.33
N GLY A 57 0.25 11.18 8.85
CA GLY A 57 0.58 9.85 8.32
C GLY A 57 1.51 9.93 7.10
N PRO A 58 2.19 8.83 6.75
CA PRO A 58 3.07 8.81 5.60
C PRO A 58 2.30 9.12 4.31
N LYS A 59 2.92 9.88 3.41
CA LYS A 59 2.37 10.10 2.07
C LYS A 59 2.32 8.78 1.29
N GLY A 60 1.26 8.61 0.51
CA GLY A 60 1.11 7.46 -0.39
C GLY A 60 1.97 7.55 -1.65
N LEU A 61 1.92 6.49 -2.47
CA LEU A 61 2.55 6.44 -3.79
C LEU A 61 1.49 6.36 -4.88
N TYR A 62 1.68 7.14 -5.95
CA TYR A 62 0.84 7.11 -7.14
C TYR A 62 1.61 6.46 -8.30
N LEU A 63 1.29 5.20 -8.60
CA LEU A 63 1.89 4.46 -9.72
C LEU A 63 1.09 4.72 -10.99
N TRP A 64 1.74 5.30 -11.99
CA TRP A 64 1.15 5.57 -13.30
C TRP A 64 2.04 5.01 -14.42
N GLY A 65 1.48 4.91 -15.62
CA GLY A 65 2.16 4.35 -16.80
C GLY A 65 1.22 3.49 -17.64
N GLY A 66 1.76 2.94 -18.74
CA GLY A 66 0.99 2.22 -19.76
C GLY A 66 0.10 1.07 -19.22
N VAL A 67 -0.98 0.79 -19.95
CA VAL A 67 -1.88 -0.35 -19.69
C VAL A 67 -1.09 -1.65 -19.82
N GLY A 68 -1.39 -2.65 -18.99
CA GLY A 68 -0.73 -3.96 -19.05
C GLY A 68 0.70 -4.03 -18.49
N ARG A 69 1.32 -2.92 -18.09
CA ARG A 69 2.68 -2.87 -17.51
C ARG A 69 2.83 -3.47 -16.10
N GLY A 70 1.86 -4.22 -15.59
CA GLY A 70 2.00 -4.94 -14.31
C GLY A 70 1.87 -4.11 -13.03
N LYS A 71 1.30 -2.89 -13.07
CA LYS A 71 1.10 -2.05 -11.87
C LYS A 71 0.32 -2.77 -10.76
N SER A 72 -0.76 -3.47 -11.13
CA SER A 72 -1.56 -4.24 -10.17
C SER A 72 -0.78 -5.39 -9.55
N MET A 73 0.04 -6.09 -10.34
CA MET A 73 0.91 -7.17 -9.90
C MET A 73 1.98 -6.67 -8.91
N LEU A 74 2.58 -5.49 -9.16
CA LEU A 74 3.50 -4.89 -8.19
C LEU A 74 2.82 -4.61 -6.85
N MET A 75 1.55 -4.22 -6.86
CA MET A 75 0.76 -4.08 -5.64
C MET A 75 0.42 -5.42 -4.98
N ASP A 76 0.26 -6.51 -5.74
CA ASP A 76 0.12 -7.85 -5.18
C ASP A 76 1.37 -8.26 -4.40
N ILE A 77 2.56 -8.05 -4.99
CA ILE A 77 3.83 -8.29 -4.31
C ILE A 77 3.93 -7.43 -3.05
N PHE A 78 3.67 -6.13 -3.14
CA PHE A 78 3.76 -5.22 -2.00
C PHE A 78 2.83 -5.63 -0.85
N VAL A 79 1.54 -5.83 -1.12
CA VAL A 79 0.55 -6.19 -0.07
C VAL A 79 0.89 -7.54 0.58
N ALA A 80 1.32 -8.54 -0.20
CA ALA A 80 1.73 -9.83 0.32
C ALA A 80 2.94 -9.75 1.27
N THR A 81 3.68 -8.65 1.25
CA THR A 81 4.85 -8.46 2.10
C THR A 81 4.59 -7.67 3.38
N LEU A 82 3.40 -7.07 3.55
CA LEU A 82 3.06 -6.26 4.71
C LEU A 82 2.73 -7.14 5.93
N THR A 83 3.24 -6.74 7.09
CA THR A 83 2.91 -7.36 8.39
C THR A 83 1.88 -6.57 9.18
N VAL A 84 1.47 -5.41 8.66
CA VAL A 84 0.39 -4.59 9.19
C VAL A 84 -0.92 -4.92 8.48
N PRO A 85 -2.08 -4.74 9.14
CA PRO A 85 -3.37 -4.86 8.48
C PRO A 85 -3.44 -3.98 7.24
N SER A 86 -3.82 -4.57 6.11
CA SER A 86 -3.93 -3.88 4.84
C SER A 86 -5.19 -4.33 4.11
N ARG A 87 -5.76 -3.41 3.34
CA ARG A 87 -6.96 -3.65 2.54
C ARG A 87 -6.69 -3.22 1.12
N ARG A 88 -6.83 -4.15 0.18
CA ARG A 88 -6.76 -3.88 -1.26
C ARG A 88 -8.17 -3.70 -1.80
N VAL A 89 -8.39 -2.63 -2.55
CA VAL A 89 -9.69 -2.34 -3.17
C VAL A 89 -9.50 -1.92 -4.63
N HIS A 90 -10.41 -2.36 -5.49
CA HIS A 90 -10.56 -1.78 -6.82
C HIS A 90 -11.38 -0.50 -6.71
N PHE A 91 -10.98 0.54 -7.44
CA PHE A 91 -11.59 1.87 -7.33
C PHE A 91 -13.12 1.86 -7.46
N HIS A 92 -13.66 1.13 -8.43
CA HIS A 92 -15.12 1.09 -8.63
C HIS A 92 -15.86 0.45 -7.45
N ALA A 93 -15.37 -0.69 -6.95
CA ALA A 93 -15.94 -1.36 -5.77
C ALA A 93 -15.84 -0.46 -4.52
N PHE A 94 -14.73 0.27 -4.38
CA PHE A 94 -14.55 1.24 -3.30
C PHE A 94 -15.57 2.38 -3.39
N MET A 95 -15.78 2.96 -4.58
CA MET A 95 -16.77 4.03 -4.75
C MET A 95 -18.20 3.56 -4.46
N GLN A 96 -18.54 2.32 -4.83
CA GLN A 96 -19.84 1.72 -4.50
C GLN A 96 -20.03 1.59 -2.98
N GLU A 97 -19.01 1.15 -2.25
CA GLU A 97 -19.04 1.05 -0.78
C GLU A 97 -19.22 2.43 -0.13
N ILE A 98 -18.49 3.44 -0.60
CA ILE A 98 -18.63 4.82 -0.11
C ILE A 98 -20.06 5.33 -0.33
N HIS A 99 -20.62 5.14 -1.53
CA HIS A 99 -22.00 5.56 -1.81
C HIS A 99 -23.01 4.84 -0.90
N ALA A 100 -22.88 3.52 -0.73
CA ALA A 100 -23.74 2.75 0.17
C ALA A 100 -23.64 3.25 1.62
N GLY A 101 -22.43 3.53 2.10
CA GLY A 101 -22.17 4.10 3.42
C GLY A 101 -22.81 5.48 3.61
N MET A 102 -22.69 6.36 2.61
CA MET A 102 -23.32 7.69 2.63
C MET A 102 -24.84 7.61 2.65
N HIS A 103 -25.44 6.71 1.86
CA HIS A 103 -26.89 6.49 1.89
C HIS A 103 -27.34 6.00 3.26
N ALA A 104 -26.66 5.00 3.83
CA ALA A 104 -27.00 4.46 5.14
C ALA A 104 -26.85 5.49 6.27
N ALA A 105 -25.84 6.37 6.21
CA ALA A 105 -25.67 7.46 7.17
C ALA A 105 -26.84 8.46 7.12
N ARG A 106 -27.25 8.87 5.92
CA ARG A 106 -28.41 9.76 5.73
C ARG A 106 -29.70 9.17 6.27
N THR A 107 -29.96 7.89 6.03
CA THR A 107 -31.16 7.21 6.55
C THR A 107 -31.17 7.14 8.08
N ARG A 108 -30.00 7.13 8.72
CA ARG A 108 -29.86 7.13 10.19
C ARG A 108 -29.92 8.53 10.83
N GLY A 109 -30.08 9.60 10.04
CA GLY A 109 -30.17 10.96 10.55
C GLY A 109 -28.85 11.55 11.08
N ALA A 110 -27.71 11.02 10.63
CA ALA A 110 -26.37 11.56 10.91
C ALA A 110 -25.95 12.59 9.87
#